data_AF-A0A945YYR4-F1
#
_entry.id   AF-A0A945YYR4-F1
#
_cell.length_a   1.000
_cell.length_b   1.000
_cell.length_c   1.000
_cell.angle_alpha   90.00
_cell.angle_beta   90.00
_cell.angle_gamma   90.00
#
_symmetry.space_group_name_H-M   'P 1'
#
loop_
_entity.id
_entity.type
_entity.pdbx_description
1 polymer ?
#
loop_
_entity_poly.entity_id
_entity_poly.type
_entity_poly.pdbx_seq_one_letter_code
_entity_poly.pdbx_strand_id
1 'polypeptide(L)'
;MNETIIEKFVEKVTNGKYRYTDRFYEIFSSRGFLLEMDSSTEIVRLSQESHVDDCEFLEVLQNINYKKIYKKPHFDSIEEDGKEGVARYQHAFFDKIDTQLFDIDNVKYLHELFTHVIPIDEFRLNWKRDWYGKFNQFKEVVHLPEIRVYDLEPFIARFAKAISSIGISTWSSCEGHWGTPAYIIFDRKYHRVWFQTLLNKFIKKKLDLVCNWTWLDNRCTICSPGKDILEMYLEIQEVARLIYHYRDSLINIKKHVLSLLTNEHKKMNKKNLLNSFEDLFDATLTESRLNLLSG
;
A
#
# COMPACT_ATOMS: atom_id res chain seq x y z
N MET A 1 -18.75 -5.20 19.24
CA MET A 1 -19.12 -5.02 17.82
C MET A 1 -17.95 -5.30 16.85
N ASN A 2 -16.77 -5.73 17.33
CA ASN A 2 -15.54 -5.78 16.50
C ASN A 2 -15.12 -7.19 16.03
N GLU A 3 -15.49 -8.26 16.73
CA GLU A 3 -15.14 -9.62 16.32
C GLU A 3 -15.80 -9.99 14.98
N THR A 4 -17.08 -9.63 14.83
CA THR A 4 -17.86 -9.97 13.65
C THR A 4 -17.40 -9.29 12.35
N ILE A 5 -16.74 -8.12 12.42
CA ILE A 5 -16.25 -7.46 11.20
C ILE A 5 -14.95 -8.07 10.72
N ILE A 6 -14.05 -8.47 11.63
CA ILE A 6 -12.77 -9.10 11.29
C ILE A 6 -13.00 -10.49 10.71
N GLU A 7 -13.88 -11.28 11.34
CA GLU A 7 -14.25 -12.60 10.84
C GLU A 7 -14.82 -12.51 9.42
N LYS A 8 -15.81 -11.63 9.20
CA LYS A 8 -16.41 -11.41 7.87
C LYS A 8 -15.38 -10.88 6.87
N PHE A 9 -14.49 -9.99 7.29
CA PHE A 9 -13.42 -9.49 6.43
C PHE A 9 -12.51 -10.63 5.98
N VAL A 10 -12.00 -11.43 6.92
CA VAL A 10 -11.13 -12.58 6.64
C VAL A 10 -11.82 -13.59 5.72
N GLU A 11 -13.09 -13.91 5.99
CA GLU A 11 -13.90 -14.78 5.15
C GLU A 11 -13.97 -14.25 3.70
N LYS A 12 -14.22 -12.95 3.53
CA LYS A 12 -14.36 -12.31 2.22
C LYS A 12 -13.03 -12.20 1.47
N VAL A 13 -11.95 -11.75 2.10
CA VAL A 13 -10.65 -11.56 1.43
C VAL A 13 -9.96 -12.87 1.06
N THR A 14 -10.28 -13.96 1.77
CA THR A 14 -9.81 -15.30 1.43
C THR A 14 -10.65 -15.97 0.34
N ASN A 15 -11.86 -15.47 0.03
CA ASN A 15 -12.70 -15.90 -1.09
C ASN A 15 -12.80 -17.44 -1.27
N GLY A 16 -12.98 -18.17 -0.17
CA GLY A 16 -13.08 -19.64 -0.19
C GLY A 16 -11.76 -20.36 -0.52
N LYS A 17 -10.61 -19.71 -0.39
CA LYS A 17 -9.30 -20.37 -0.40
C LYS A 17 -9.24 -21.34 0.79
N TYR A 18 -9.22 -22.64 0.52
CA TYR A 18 -9.12 -23.68 1.55
C TYR A 18 -7.68 -24.08 1.84
N ARG A 19 -6.77 -23.84 0.89
CA ARG A 19 -5.35 -24.09 1.09
C ARG A 19 -4.79 -23.09 2.08
N TYR A 20 -4.09 -23.61 3.07
CA TYR A 20 -3.59 -22.83 4.18
C TYR A 20 -2.58 -21.75 3.73
N THR A 21 -1.71 -22.08 2.77
CA THR A 21 -0.74 -21.14 2.16
C THR A 21 -1.42 -19.96 1.47
N ASP A 22 -2.46 -20.22 0.68
CA ASP A 22 -3.25 -19.19 0.00
C ASP A 22 -3.98 -18.27 1.00
N ARG A 23 -4.52 -18.85 2.08
CA ARG A 23 -5.17 -18.07 3.15
C ARG A 23 -4.15 -17.22 3.91
N PHE A 24 -3.00 -17.79 4.26
CA PHE A 24 -1.89 -17.08 4.89
C PHE A 24 -1.48 -15.88 4.04
N TYR A 25 -1.20 -16.11 2.75
CA TYR A 25 -0.82 -15.05 1.82
C TYR A 25 -1.82 -13.89 1.85
N GLU A 26 -3.12 -14.20 1.76
CA GLU A 26 -4.15 -13.18 1.64
C GLU A 26 -4.40 -12.42 2.93
N ILE A 27 -4.42 -13.10 4.07
CA ILE A 27 -4.63 -12.47 5.39
C ILE A 27 -3.47 -11.52 5.71
N PHE A 28 -2.23 -12.00 5.58
CA PHE A 28 -1.05 -11.20 5.92
C PHE A 28 -0.79 -10.10 4.88
N SER A 29 -1.03 -10.36 3.58
CA SER A 29 -1.00 -9.29 2.58
C SER A 29 -2.03 -8.21 2.87
N SER A 30 -3.22 -8.59 3.34
CA SER A 30 -4.27 -7.62 3.71
C SER A 30 -3.88 -6.78 4.92
N ARG A 31 -3.08 -7.33 5.85
CA ARG A 31 -2.46 -6.59 6.95
C ARG A 31 -1.33 -5.64 6.49
N GLY A 32 -0.83 -5.81 5.27
CA GLY A 32 0.19 -4.94 4.66
C GLY A 32 1.55 -5.61 4.43
N PHE A 33 1.73 -6.88 4.77
CA PHE A 33 2.98 -7.57 4.40
C PHE A 33 3.10 -7.68 2.88
N LEU A 34 4.25 -7.31 2.31
CA LEU A 34 4.49 -7.48 0.88
C LEU A 34 5.04 -8.89 0.68
N LEU A 35 4.14 -9.81 0.35
CA LEU A 35 4.46 -11.22 0.17
C LEU A 35 4.57 -11.57 -1.31
N GLU A 36 5.49 -12.49 -1.62
CA GLU A 36 5.56 -13.21 -2.88
C GLU A 36 5.16 -14.65 -2.63
N MET A 37 4.40 -15.21 -3.57
CA MET A 37 4.01 -16.62 -3.55
C MET A 37 4.42 -17.25 -4.87
N ASP A 38 5.26 -18.28 -4.79
CA ASP A 38 5.56 -19.13 -5.95
C ASP A 38 4.49 -20.22 -6.04
N SER A 39 3.61 -20.10 -7.03
CA SER A 39 2.51 -21.05 -7.25
C SER A 39 2.97 -22.46 -7.61
N SER A 40 4.22 -22.63 -8.06
CA SER A 40 4.77 -23.95 -8.41
C SER A 40 5.34 -24.71 -7.22
N THR A 41 5.86 -23.97 -6.23
CA THR A 41 6.50 -24.55 -5.03
C THR A 41 5.67 -24.37 -3.76
N GLU A 42 4.58 -23.60 -3.82
CA GLU A 42 3.73 -23.18 -2.70
C GLU A 42 4.52 -22.44 -1.60
N ILE A 43 5.68 -21.89 -1.96
CA ILE A 43 6.53 -21.12 -1.05
C ILE A 43 6.01 -19.69 -0.99
N VAL A 44 5.75 -19.22 0.23
CA VAL A 44 5.49 -17.81 0.53
C VAL A 44 6.74 -17.20 1.16
N ARG A 45 7.11 -16.00 0.72
CA ARG A 45 8.27 -15.26 1.21
C ARG A 45 8.00 -13.77 1.27
N LEU A 46 8.80 -13.03 2.03
CA LEU A 46 8.76 -11.57 1.99
C LEU A 46 9.36 -11.09 0.66
N SER A 47 8.69 -10.12 0.04
CA SER A 47 9.21 -9.47 -1.16
C SER A 47 10.46 -8.66 -0.81
N GLN A 48 11.36 -8.53 -1.77
CA GLN A 48 12.54 -7.65 -1.65
C GLN A 48 12.17 -6.17 -1.48
N GLU A 49 10.92 -5.79 -1.76
CA GLU A 49 10.37 -4.45 -1.52
C GLU A 49 9.87 -4.26 -0.06
N SER A 50 9.94 -5.30 0.77
CA SER A 50 9.52 -5.24 2.17
C SER A 50 10.56 -4.53 3.03
N HIS A 51 10.09 -3.79 4.03
CA HIS A 51 11.00 -3.23 5.01
C HIS A 51 11.68 -4.36 5.81
N VAL A 52 12.97 -4.21 6.14
CA VAL A 52 13.72 -5.27 6.85
C VAL A 52 13.07 -5.69 8.17
N ASP A 53 12.55 -4.72 8.93
CA ASP A 53 11.81 -4.97 10.18
C ASP A 53 10.50 -5.77 9.99
N ASP A 54 9.94 -5.83 8.78
CA ASP A 54 8.73 -6.63 8.53
C ASP A 54 9.02 -8.13 8.77
N CYS A 55 10.26 -8.58 8.54
CA CYS A 55 10.68 -9.95 8.85
C CYS A 55 10.61 -10.23 10.35
N GLU A 56 11.26 -9.38 11.15
CA GLU A 56 11.22 -9.52 12.61
C GLU A 56 9.80 -9.38 13.14
N PHE A 57 9.01 -8.45 12.60
CA PHE A 57 7.62 -8.27 13.04
C PHE A 57 6.79 -9.52 12.75
N LEU A 58 6.96 -10.15 11.58
CA LEU A 58 6.33 -11.42 11.25
C LEU A 58 6.71 -12.54 12.23
N GLU A 59 7.98 -12.60 12.64
CA GLU A 59 8.45 -13.57 13.65
C GLU A 59 7.81 -13.33 15.02
N VAL A 60 7.77 -12.08 15.49
CA VAL A 60 7.23 -11.80 16.82
C VAL A 60 5.72 -12.06 16.86
N LEU A 61 4.99 -11.91 15.75
CA LEU A 61 3.56 -12.26 15.66
C LEU A 61 3.26 -13.73 16.06
N GLN A 62 4.24 -14.63 16.03
CA GLN A 62 4.10 -16.00 16.55
C GLN A 62 3.77 -16.04 18.06
N ASN A 63 4.03 -14.94 18.79
CA ASN A 63 3.75 -14.83 20.21
C ASN A 63 2.52 -13.95 20.45
N ILE A 64 1.49 -14.45 21.11
CA ILE A 64 0.31 -13.65 21.51
C ILE A 64 0.70 -12.41 22.36
N ASN A 65 1.87 -12.42 23.02
CA ASN A 65 2.40 -11.27 23.75
C ASN A 65 3.33 -10.37 22.92
N TYR A 66 3.34 -10.47 21.58
CA TYR A 66 4.29 -9.73 20.73
C TYR A 66 4.37 -8.24 21.06
N LYS A 67 3.26 -7.61 21.46
CA LYS A 67 3.16 -6.21 21.90
C LYS A 67 4.08 -5.86 23.09
N LYS A 68 4.30 -6.80 24.00
CA LYS A 68 5.21 -6.61 25.15
C LYS A 68 6.66 -6.73 24.72
N ILE A 69 6.92 -7.50 23.67
CA ILE A 69 8.24 -7.91 23.21
C ILE A 69 8.76 -6.92 22.16
N TYR A 70 7.89 -6.47 21.25
CA TYR A 70 8.22 -5.62 20.12
C TYR A 70 7.93 -4.15 20.43
N LYS A 71 8.89 -3.50 21.09
CA LYS A 71 8.85 -2.08 21.47
C LYS A 71 9.87 -1.24 20.71
N LYS A 72 10.13 -1.58 19.44
CA LYS A 72 11.05 -0.81 18.62
C LYS A 72 10.52 0.62 18.47
N PRO A 73 11.37 1.65 18.70
CA PRO A 73 10.95 3.03 18.44
C PRO A 73 10.75 3.26 16.95
N HIS A 74 9.93 4.26 16.60
CA HIS A 74 9.83 4.71 15.22
C HIS A 74 11.10 5.48 14.83
N PHE A 75 11.76 5.01 13.76
CA PHE A 75 12.98 5.62 13.24
C PHE A 75 12.97 5.59 11.71
N ASP A 76 12.20 6.49 11.10
CA ASP A 76 12.28 6.71 9.67
C ASP A 76 13.25 7.87 9.41
N SER A 77 14.57 7.61 9.52
CA SER A 77 15.58 8.55 9.05
C SER A 77 15.85 8.31 7.56
N ILE A 78 15.90 9.40 6.80
CA ILE A 78 16.29 9.41 5.37
C ILE A 78 17.82 9.27 5.21
N GLU A 79 18.57 9.20 6.30
CA GLU A 79 20.03 9.01 6.29
C GLU A 79 20.40 7.86 7.23
N GLU A 80 20.78 6.74 6.63
CA GLU A 80 22.12 6.17 6.81
C GLU A 80 22.66 5.86 5.41
N ASP A 81 23.20 6.90 4.76
CA ASP A 81 24.24 6.73 3.75
C ASP A 81 25.39 5.97 4.43
N GLY A 82 25.39 4.64 4.28
CA GLY A 82 26.35 3.80 4.98
C GLY A 82 25.96 2.34 5.09
N LYS A 83 25.23 1.75 4.13
CA LYS A 83 25.17 0.27 4.06
C LYS A 83 26.48 -0.29 3.50
N GLU A 84 27.59 -0.09 4.22
CA GLU A 84 28.68 -1.06 4.17
C GLU A 84 28.11 -2.38 4.68
N GLY A 85 27.96 -3.36 3.78
CA GLY A 85 27.48 -4.69 4.12
C GLY A 85 26.02 -4.98 3.78
N VAL A 86 25.51 -4.53 2.62
CA VAL A 86 24.22 -5.00 2.06
C VAL A 86 24.11 -6.55 2.08
N ALA A 87 25.23 -7.26 1.94
CA ALA A 87 25.29 -8.72 2.01
C ALA A 87 25.10 -9.33 3.43
N ARG A 88 25.12 -8.54 4.51
CA ARG A 88 24.92 -9.04 5.90
C ARG A 88 23.47 -9.01 6.37
N TYR A 89 22.55 -8.41 5.60
CA TYR A 89 21.12 -8.28 5.97
C TYR A 89 20.20 -9.25 5.22
N GLN A 90 20.74 -10.16 4.39
CA GLN A 90 19.98 -11.34 3.96
C GLN A 90 19.84 -12.27 5.17
N HIS A 91 18.79 -12.02 5.96
CA HIS A 91 18.30 -13.00 6.92
C HIS A 91 17.96 -14.26 6.13
N ALA A 92 18.47 -15.43 6.55
CA ALA A 92 18.20 -16.71 5.89
C ALA A 92 16.68 -17.03 5.81
N PHE A 93 15.87 -16.31 6.58
CA PHE A 93 14.41 -16.40 6.62
C PHE A 93 13.68 -15.50 5.60
N PHE A 94 14.36 -14.54 4.95
CA PHE A 94 13.73 -13.80 3.83
C PHE A 94 13.24 -14.74 2.74
N ASP A 95 13.96 -15.84 2.52
CA ASP A 95 13.71 -16.71 1.38
C ASP A 95 12.49 -17.61 1.59
N LYS A 96 12.04 -17.85 2.84
CA LYS A 96 10.91 -18.76 3.15
C LYS A 96 10.21 -18.43 4.48
N ILE A 97 8.88 -18.40 4.45
CA ILE A 97 8.01 -18.32 5.64
C ILE A 97 7.39 -19.70 5.92
N ASP A 98 7.59 -20.23 7.13
CA ASP A 98 6.84 -21.41 7.60
C ASP A 98 5.43 -20.97 7.99
N THR A 99 4.51 -21.09 7.02
CA THR A 99 3.13 -20.66 7.22
C THR A 99 2.46 -21.41 8.37
N GLN A 100 2.78 -22.69 8.62
CA GLN A 100 2.09 -23.56 9.59
C GLN A 100 2.21 -23.08 11.05
N LEU A 101 3.15 -22.17 11.32
CA LEU A 101 3.34 -21.58 12.65
C LEU A 101 2.25 -20.57 13.04
N PHE A 102 1.42 -20.11 12.09
CA PHE A 102 0.47 -19.03 12.31
C PHE A 102 -0.97 -19.55 12.40
N ASP A 103 -1.61 -19.50 13.56
CA ASP A 103 -2.97 -20.02 13.73
C ASP A 103 -4.04 -19.11 13.09
N ILE A 104 -4.14 -19.12 11.76
CA ILE A 104 -5.07 -18.31 10.96
C ILE A 104 -6.53 -18.74 11.09
N ASP A 105 -6.80 -19.85 11.77
CA ASP A 105 -8.15 -20.30 12.13
C ASP A 105 -8.59 -19.78 13.49
N ASN A 106 -7.66 -19.23 14.28
CA ASN A 106 -7.95 -18.67 15.59
C ASN A 106 -8.39 -17.21 15.49
N VAL A 107 -9.68 -16.99 15.76
CA VAL A 107 -10.31 -15.66 15.75
C VAL A 107 -9.59 -14.66 16.64
N LYS A 108 -9.06 -15.09 17.80
CA LYS A 108 -8.32 -14.17 18.70
C LYS A 108 -7.02 -13.72 18.04
N TYR A 109 -6.30 -14.63 17.39
CA TYR A 109 -5.09 -14.28 16.65
C TYR A 109 -5.39 -13.30 15.51
N LEU A 110 -6.44 -13.55 14.72
CA LEU A 110 -6.88 -12.64 13.66
C LEU A 110 -7.29 -11.27 14.19
N HIS A 111 -8.01 -11.23 15.31
CA HIS A 111 -8.38 -9.98 15.95
C HIS A 111 -7.15 -9.17 16.37
N GLU A 112 -6.16 -9.83 16.97
CA GLU A 112 -4.89 -9.18 17.35
C GLU A 112 -4.11 -8.65 16.14
N LEU A 113 -4.19 -9.34 14.99
CA LEU A 113 -3.56 -8.89 13.75
C LEU A 113 -4.18 -7.59 13.21
N PHE A 114 -5.51 -7.45 13.31
CA PHE A 114 -6.28 -6.37 12.68
C PHE A 114 -6.81 -5.28 13.62
N THR A 115 -6.59 -5.36 14.93
CA THR A 115 -7.01 -4.31 15.88
C THR A 115 -5.85 -3.63 16.59
N HIS A 116 -4.64 -4.17 16.45
CA HIS A 116 -3.51 -3.54 17.11
C HIS A 116 -2.91 -2.44 16.23
N VAL A 117 -3.23 -1.22 16.67
CA VAL A 117 -2.59 0.01 16.23
C VAL A 117 -1.57 0.37 17.32
N ILE A 118 -0.33 0.64 16.93
CA ILE A 118 0.58 1.36 17.82
C ILE A 118 0.06 2.78 17.89
N PRO A 119 -0.08 3.43 19.05
CA PRO A 119 -0.53 4.80 19.11
C PRO A 119 0.34 5.71 18.23
N ILE A 120 -0.25 6.11 17.11
CA ILE A 120 0.38 6.89 16.07
C ILE A 120 0.19 8.38 16.42
N ASP A 121 0.90 8.87 17.43
CA ASP A 121 1.23 10.30 17.47
C ASP A 121 2.44 10.62 16.54
N GLU A 122 3.04 9.58 15.94
CA GLU A 122 4.36 9.61 15.30
C GLU A 122 4.41 9.19 13.80
N PHE A 123 3.29 9.00 13.08
CA PHE A 123 3.29 9.06 11.58
C PHE A 123 3.51 10.49 11.06
N ARG A 124 4.17 11.34 11.84
CA ARG A 124 4.96 12.40 11.24
C ARG A 124 6.14 11.72 10.57
N LEU A 125 5.87 11.12 9.41
CA LEU A 125 6.87 10.95 8.39
C LEU A 125 7.55 12.31 8.27
N ASN A 126 8.82 12.35 8.67
CA ASN A 126 9.61 13.54 8.91
C ASN A 126 9.31 14.66 7.91
N TRP A 127 9.42 15.94 8.32
CA TRP A 127 9.40 17.10 7.41
C TRP A 127 10.29 16.93 6.16
N LYS A 128 11.25 15.99 6.19
CA LYS A 128 12.05 15.58 5.03
C LYS A 128 11.24 14.88 3.90
N ARG A 129 10.08 14.25 4.12
CA ARG A 129 9.25 13.68 3.02
C ARG A 129 8.53 14.73 2.17
N ASP A 130 8.32 15.93 2.69
CA ASP A 130 7.87 17.08 1.90
C ASP A 130 8.76 17.30 0.66
N TRP A 131 10.03 16.90 0.75
CA TRP A 131 10.98 16.88 -0.36
C TRP A 131 10.46 16.05 -1.54
N TYR A 132 9.95 14.84 -1.33
CA TYR A 132 9.42 13.97 -2.39
C TYR A 132 8.20 14.57 -3.12
N GLY A 133 7.49 15.52 -2.48
CA GLY A 133 6.36 16.21 -3.07
C GLY A 133 6.73 17.37 -3.99
N LYS A 134 7.99 17.78 -4.06
CA LYS A 134 8.45 18.87 -4.95
C LYS A 134 8.51 18.37 -6.41
N PHE A 135 8.35 19.28 -7.37
CA PHE A 135 8.24 18.92 -8.78
C PHE A 135 9.44 18.12 -9.32
N ASN A 136 10.66 18.56 -9.02
CA ASN A 136 11.87 17.90 -9.51
C ASN A 136 11.99 16.49 -8.90
N GLN A 137 11.72 16.37 -7.60
CA GLN A 137 11.72 15.09 -6.90
C GLN A 137 10.64 14.16 -7.42
N PHE A 138 9.44 14.66 -7.71
CA PHE A 138 8.38 13.87 -8.36
C PHE A 138 8.80 13.31 -9.73
N LYS A 139 9.63 14.06 -10.47
CA LYS A 139 10.18 13.64 -11.77
C LYS A 139 11.34 12.63 -11.66
N GLU A 140 12.18 12.76 -10.64
CA GLU A 140 13.43 12.00 -10.54
C GLU A 140 13.27 10.74 -9.67
N VAL A 141 12.43 10.81 -8.63
CA VAL A 141 12.27 9.72 -7.66
C VAL A 141 11.19 8.74 -8.12
N VAL A 142 11.66 7.55 -8.46
CA VAL A 142 10.80 6.41 -8.80
C VAL A 142 10.55 5.53 -7.58
N HIS A 143 11.61 5.22 -6.82
CA HIS A 143 11.55 4.36 -5.65
C HIS A 143 11.54 5.20 -4.39
N LEU A 144 10.60 4.92 -3.50
CA LEU A 144 10.47 5.57 -2.20
C LEU A 144 11.06 4.66 -1.12
N PRO A 145 11.42 5.22 0.05
CA PRO A 145 11.78 4.42 1.20
C PRO A 145 10.65 3.42 1.54
N GLU A 146 11.05 2.21 1.90
CA GLU A 146 10.15 1.14 2.35
C GLU A 146 9.38 1.59 3.61
N ILE A 147 8.14 1.12 3.76
CA ILE A 147 7.28 1.45 4.90
C ILE A 147 7.06 0.17 5.72
N ARG A 148 7.31 0.25 7.02
CA ARG A 148 7.07 -0.86 7.95
C ARG A 148 5.57 -1.14 8.07
N VAL A 149 5.19 -2.41 8.08
CA VAL A 149 3.79 -2.84 8.30
C VAL A 149 3.29 -2.42 9.68
N TYR A 150 4.18 -2.51 10.66
CA TYR A 150 3.89 -2.22 12.06
C TYR A 150 3.40 -0.78 12.26
N ASP A 151 3.93 0.17 11.49
CA ASP A 151 3.59 1.58 11.61
C ASP A 151 2.18 1.87 11.05
N LEU A 152 1.69 1.05 10.12
CA LEU A 152 0.45 1.32 9.37
C LEU A 152 -0.79 0.71 10.03
N GLU A 153 -1.92 1.41 9.85
CA GLU A 153 -3.22 0.92 10.29
C GLU A 153 -3.65 -0.32 9.47
N PRO A 154 -4.07 -1.41 10.12
CA PRO A 154 -4.19 -2.73 9.49
C PRO A 154 -4.98 -2.80 8.18
N PHE A 155 -6.14 -2.15 8.10
CA PHE A 155 -7.07 -2.29 6.97
C PHE A 155 -6.71 -1.42 5.77
N ILE A 156 -5.87 -0.39 5.95
CA ILE A 156 -5.38 0.48 4.86
C ILE A 156 -3.91 0.24 4.52
N ALA A 157 -3.18 -0.53 5.34
CA ALA A 157 -1.75 -0.76 5.19
C ALA A 157 -1.35 -1.30 3.81
N ARG A 158 -2.06 -2.34 3.31
CA ARG A 158 -1.80 -2.90 1.96
C ARG A 158 -1.92 -1.82 0.89
N PHE A 159 -2.94 -0.97 1.00
CA PHE A 159 -3.18 0.11 0.05
C PHE A 159 -2.07 1.17 0.10
N ALA A 160 -1.68 1.61 1.30
CA ALA A 160 -0.57 2.55 1.50
C ALA A 160 0.77 2.01 0.95
N LYS A 161 1.05 0.72 1.10
CA LYS A 161 2.27 0.10 0.55
C LYS A 161 2.18 -0.11 -0.96
N ALA A 162 1.00 -0.49 -1.49
CA ALA A 162 0.79 -0.65 -2.93
C ALA A 162 0.96 0.66 -3.71
N ILE A 163 0.49 1.79 -3.18
CA ILE A 163 0.76 3.10 -3.81
C ILE A 163 2.23 3.50 -3.69
N SER A 164 2.89 3.17 -2.57
CA SER A 164 4.31 3.47 -2.36
C SER A 164 5.18 2.68 -3.35
N SER A 165 4.83 1.42 -3.63
CA SER A 165 5.58 0.59 -4.58
C SER A 165 5.56 1.13 -6.01
N ILE A 166 4.53 1.88 -6.40
CA ILE A 166 4.48 2.60 -7.69
C ILE A 166 5.04 4.04 -7.61
N GLY A 167 5.78 4.34 -6.54
CA GLY A 167 6.48 5.61 -6.35
C GLY A 167 5.57 6.78 -5.99
N ILE A 168 4.40 6.54 -5.39
CA ILE A 168 3.50 7.61 -4.93
C ILE A 168 3.73 7.84 -3.44
N SER A 169 4.18 9.04 -3.10
CA SER A 169 4.52 9.37 -1.72
C SER A 169 3.31 9.90 -0.95
N THR A 170 3.14 9.39 0.26
CA THR A 170 2.06 9.75 1.17
C THR A 170 2.59 10.26 2.50
N TRP A 171 1.82 11.20 3.05
CA TRP A 171 2.09 11.85 4.33
C TRP A 171 1.47 11.08 5.50
N SER A 172 0.22 10.64 5.35
CA SER A 172 -0.50 9.91 6.40
C SER A 172 -1.71 9.18 5.83
N SER A 173 -2.16 8.15 6.52
CA SER A 173 -3.42 7.44 6.25
C SER A 173 -4.34 7.47 7.46
N CYS A 174 -5.59 7.04 7.26
CA CYS A 174 -6.41 6.46 8.30
C CYS A 174 -7.38 5.47 7.66
N GLU A 175 -7.63 4.37 8.33
CA GLU A 175 -8.59 3.37 7.87
C GLU A 175 -10.06 3.76 8.15
N GLY A 176 -10.35 4.84 8.88
CA GLY A 176 -11.73 5.27 9.11
C GLY A 176 -12.38 4.54 10.30
N HIS A 177 -11.76 4.64 11.47
CA HIS A 177 -12.32 4.09 12.71
C HIS A 177 -13.64 4.78 13.11
N TRP A 178 -14.54 4.01 13.71
CA TRP A 178 -15.74 4.49 14.44
C TRP A 178 -16.76 5.25 13.57
N GLY A 179 -16.94 4.83 12.32
CA GLY A 179 -17.90 5.44 11.40
C GLY A 179 -17.39 6.72 10.72
N THR A 180 -16.08 7.00 10.83
CA THR A 180 -15.40 7.99 10.01
C THR A 180 -14.92 7.36 8.70
N PRO A 181 -14.78 8.13 7.62
CA PRO A 181 -14.31 7.58 6.36
C PRO A 181 -12.80 7.32 6.37
N ALA A 182 -12.37 6.32 5.61
CA ALA A 182 -10.96 6.08 5.34
C ALA A 182 -10.38 7.22 4.52
N TYR A 183 -9.09 7.50 4.69
CA TYR A 183 -8.42 8.49 3.87
C TYR A 183 -6.94 8.20 3.70
N ILE A 184 -6.39 8.82 2.65
CA ILE A 184 -4.95 8.96 2.48
C ILE A 184 -4.59 10.38 2.09
N ILE A 185 -3.51 10.90 2.67
CA ILE A 185 -2.96 12.23 2.39
C ILE A 185 -1.66 12.04 1.62
N PHE A 186 -1.56 12.65 0.45
CA PHE A 186 -0.39 12.59 -0.42
C PHE A 186 0.60 13.71 -0.12
N ASP A 187 1.89 13.45 -0.39
CA ASP A 187 2.92 14.47 -0.36
C ASP A 187 2.74 15.45 -1.53
N ARG A 188 2.00 16.53 -1.28
CA ARG A 188 1.73 17.62 -2.23
C ARG A 188 0.93 17.20 -3.47
N LYS A 189 0.76 18.18 -4.37
CA LYS A 189 -0.20 18.11 -5.48
C LYS A 189 0.15 17.07 -6.55
N TYR A 190 1.43 16.80 -6.83
CA TYR A 190 1.82 15.96 -7.96
C TYR A 190 1.51 14.48 -7.71
N HIS A 191 1.86 13.97 -6.52
CA HIS A 191 1.50 12.61 -6.09
C HIS A 191 -0.01 12.40 -6.03
N ARG A 192 -0.74 13.36 -5.45
CA ARG A 192 -2.21 13.34 -5.42
C ARG A 192 -2.83 13.33 -6.81
N VAL A 193 -2.37 14.20 -7.71
CA VAL A 193 -2.90 14.28 -9.08
C VAL A 193 -2.56 13.02 -9.87
N TRP A 194 -1.35 12.48 -9.72
CA TRP A 194 -0.98 11.21 -10.35
C TRP A 194 -1.85 10.05 -9.88
N PHE A 195 -2.07 9.92 -8.56
CA PHE A 195 -2.99 8.90 -8.05
C PHE A 195 -4.42 9.10 -8.58
N GLN A 196 -4.90 10.35 -8.66
CA GLN A 196 -6.22 10.63 -9.26
C GLN A 196 -6.28 10.22 -10.74
N THR A 197 -5.23 10.48 -11.52
CA THR A 197 -5.12 10.01 -12.91
C THR A 197 -5.23 8.49 -12.99
N LEU A 198 -4.50 7.75 -12.14
CA LEU A 198 -4.60 6.29 -12.09
C LEU A 198 -6.01 5.83 -11.70
N LEU A 199 -6.63 6.48 -10.72
CA LEU A 199 -7.99 6.16 -10.31
C LEU A 199 -8.97 6.31 -11.47
N ASN A 200 -8.90 7.42 -12.20
CA ASN A 200 -9.82 7.75 -13.29
C ASN A 200 -9.57 6.92 -14.55
N LYS A 201 -8.30 6.74 -14.93
CA LYS A 201 -7.93 6.21 -16.25
C LYS A 201 -7.65 4.71 -16.25
N PHE A 202 -7.34 4.14 -15.10
CA PHE A 202 -6.96 2.74 -14.95
C PHE A 202 -7.87 1.99 -13.99
N ILE A 203 -7.92 2.38 -12.71
CA ILE A 203 -8.57 1.60 -11.65
C ILE A 203 -10.08 1.49 -11.90
N LYS A 204 -10.78 2.62 -12.13
CA LYS A 204 -12.23 2.62 -12.41
C LYS A 204 -12.64 1.92 -13.71
N LYS A 205 -11.69 1.64 -14.60
CA LYS A 205 -11.97 0.86 -15.81
C LYS A 205 -11.83 -0.65 -15.58
N LYS A 206 -11.14 -1.03 -14.50
CA LYS A 206 -10.81 -2.42 -14.14
C LYS A 206 -11.68 -2.96 -13.00
N LEU A 207 -12.13 -2.08 -12.13
CA LEU A 207 -12.93 -2.41 -10.96
C LEU A 207 -14.24 -1.63 -10.99
N ASP A 208 -15.32 -2.29 -10.61
CA ASP A 208 -16.60 -1.66 -10.33
C ASP A 208 -16.59 -1.12 -8.91
N LEU A 209 -16.16 0.14 -8.76
CA LEU A 209 -16.03 0.80 -7.46
C LEU A 209 -17.39 1.29 -6.97
N VAL A 210 -17.82 0.81 -5.80
CA VAL A 210 -19.07 1.20 -5.14
C VAL A 210 -18.85 2.39 -4.19
N CYS A 211 -17.65 2.49 -3.60
CA CYS A 211 -17.34 3.57 -2.67
C CYS A 211 -17.16 4.92 -3.38
N ASN A 212 -17.43 5.99 -2.63
CA ASN A 212 -17.16 7.35 -3.07
C ASN A 212 -15.71 7.73 -2.76
N TRP A 213 -14.95 8.05 -3.82
CA TRP A 213 -13.58 8.56 -3.74
C TRP A 213 -13.59 10.08 -3.94
N THR A 214 -13.53 10.83 -2.84
CA THR A 214 -13.65 12.29 -2.83
C THR A 214 -12.32 12.97 -2.55
N TRP A 215 -12.15 14.18 -3.08
CA TRP A 215 -10.88 14.90 -3.01
C TRP A 215 -11.02 16.22 -2.30
N LEU A 216 -10.16 16.45 -1.30
CA LEU A 216 -10.01 17.74 -0.65
C LEU A 216 -8.51 18.00 -0.46
N ASP A 217 -8.01 19.10 -0.99
CA ASP A 217 -6.58 19.41 -1.01
C ASP A 217 -5.70 18.26 -1.54
N ASN A 218 -4.84 17.69 -0.70
CA ASN A 218 -3.99 16.55 -1.03
C ASN A 218 -4.53 15.25 -0.42
N ARG A 219 -5.77 15.24 0.07
CA ARG A 219 -6.44 14.08 0.66
C ARG A 219 -7.36 13.43 -0.36
N CYS A 220 -7.33 12.10 -0.41
CA CYS A 220 -8.40 11.28 -0.95
C CYS A 220 -9.15 10.65 0.22
N THR A 221 -10.47 10.85 0.26
CA THR A 221 -11.35 10.28 1.29
C THR A 221 -12.25 9.24 0.62
N ILE A 222 -12.36 8.08 1.24
CA ILE A 222 -13.05 6.90 0.74
C ILE A 222 -14.18 6.59 1.70
N CYS A 223 -15.41 6.56 1.18
CA CYS A 223 -16.60 6.31 1.99
C CYS A 223 -17.54 5.34 1.26
N SER A 224 -18.05 4.31 1.94
CA SER A 224 -19.22 3.58 1.44
C SER A 224 -20.46 4.51 1.48
N PRO A 225 -21.26 4.57 0.40
CA PRO A 225 -22.52 5.34 0.38
C PRO A 225 -23.48 4.94 1.50
N GLY A 226 -23.52 3.65 1.84
CA GLY A 226 -24.34 3.09 2.91
C GLY A 226 -23.70 3.17 4.30
N LYS A 227 -22.49 3.74 4.42
CA LYS A 227 -21.62 3.66 5.60
C LYS A 227 -21.27 2.22 6.00
N ASP A 228 -21.26 1.29 5.04
CA ASP A 228 -20.77 -0.06 5.27
C ASP A 228 -19.23 -0.03 5.30
N ILE A 229 -18.68 -0.19 6.51
CA ILE A 229 -17.24 -0.18 6.74
C ILE A 229 -16.57 -1.41 6.11
N LEU A 230 -17.25 -2.56 6.10
CA LEU A 230 -16.69 -3.78 5.52
C LEU A 230 -16.57 -3.64 4.00
N GLU A 231 -17.59 -3.09 3.33
CA GLU A 231 -17.56 -2.77 1.90
C GLU A 231 -16.37 -1.87 1.56
N MET A 232 -16.18 -0.81 2.36
CA MET A 232 -15.06 0.11 2.21
C MET A 232 -13.70 -0.59 2.34
N TYR A 233 -13.53 -1.44 3.37
CA TYR A 233 -12.29 -2.20 3.54
C TYR A 233 -12.03 -3.15 2.37
N LEU A 234 -13.04 -3.87 1.90
CA LEU A 234 -12.90 -4.80 0.79
C LEU A 234 -12.52 -4.08 -0.51
N GLU A 235 -13.17 -2.95 -0.83
CA GLU A 235 -12.83 -2.17 -2.02
C GLU A 235 -11.39 -1.62 -1.97
N ILE A 236 -10.95 -1.12 -0.80
CA ILE A 236 -9.57 -0.67 -0.60
C ILE A 236 -8.57 -1.80 -0.87
N GLN A 237 -8.88 -3.03 -0.43
CA GLN A 237 -8.03 -4.19 -0.65
C GLN A 237 -7.99 -4.61 -2.12
N GLU A 238 -9.11 -4.56 -2.84
CA GLU A 238 -9.17 -4.86 -4.27
C GLU A 238 -8.39 -3.83 -5.11
N VAL A 239 -8.52 -2.53 -4.78
CA VAL A 239 -7.70 -1.48 -5.40
C VAL A 239 -6.22 -1.71 -5.12
N ALA A 240 -5.84 -2.05 -3.88
CA ALA A 240 -4.45 -2.34 -3.53
C ALA A 240 -3.90 -3.55 -4.29
N ARG A 241 -4.68 -4.63 -4.42
CA ARG A 241 -4.33 -5.80 -5.23
C ARG A 241 -4.08 -5.44 -6.68
N LEU A 242 -4.99 -4.68 -7.30
CA LEU A 242 -4.85 -4.24 -8.68
C LEU A 242 -3.57 -3.44 -8.88
N ILE A 243 -3.31 -2.45 -8.02
CA ILE A 243 -2.10 -1.62 -8.11
C ILE A 243 -0.84 -2.48 -8.00
N TYR A 244 -0.77 -3.35 -6.99
CA TYR A 244 0.41 -4.17 -6.75
C TYR A 244 0.65 -5.20 -7.87
N HIS A 245 -0.42 -5.78 -8.42
CA HIS A 245 -0.34 -6.70 -9.55
C HIS A 245 0.23 -6.02 -10.81
N TYR A 246 -0.16 -4.78 -11.07
CA TYR A 246 0.30 -4.02 -12.24
C TYR A 246 1.48 -3.07 -11.95
N ARG A 247 2.15 -3.20 -10.80
CA ARG A 247 3.10 -2.19 -10.31
C ARG A 247 4.23 -1.87 -11.30
N ASP A 248 4.85 -2.87 -11.91
CA ASP A 248 5.95 -2.66 -12.87
C ASP A 248 5.50 -1.87 -14.09
N SER A 249 4.30 -2.20 -14.58
CA SER A 249 3.69 -1.50 -15.71
C SER A 249 3.35 -0.05 -15.35
N LEU A 250 2.77 0.17 -14.16
CA LEU A 250 2.42 1.50 -13.66
C LEU A 250 3.67 2.36 -13.41
N ILE A 251 4.76 1.77 -12.91
CA ILE A 251 6.07 2.43 -12.76
C ILE A 251 6.61 2.86 -14.12
N ASN A 252 6.55 1.98 -15.12
CA ASN A 252 7.05 2.29 -16.47
C ASN A 252 6.24 3.40 -17.14
N ILE A 253 4.92 3.39 -16.99
CA ILE A 253 4.07 4.49 -17.46
C ILE A 253 4.43 5.78 -16.73
N LYS A 254 4.55 5.74 -15.40
CA LYS A 254 4.95 6.91 -14.61
C LYS A 254 6.27 7.48 -15.15
N LYS A 255 7.31 6.65 -15.31
CA LYS A 255 8.62 7.08 -15.87
C LYS A 255 8.46 7.77 -17.23
N HIS A 256 7.65 7.21 -18.12
CA HIS A 256 7.40 7.81 -19.43
C HIS A 256 6.68 9.16 -19.30
N VAL A 257 5.58 9.24 -18.56
CA VAL A 257 4.84 10.49 -18.30
C VAL A 257 5.76 11.55 -17.68
N LEU A 258 6.58 11.19 -16.70
CA LEU A 258 7.54 12.09 -16.05
C LEU A 258 8.55 12.68 -17.04
N SER A 259 8.99 11.91 -18.03
CA SER A 259 9.93 12.37 -19.06
C SER A 259 9.34 13.49 -19.94
N LEU A 260 8.01 13.52 -20.08
CA LEU A 260 7.27 14.51 -20.86
C LEU A 260 6.94 15.78 -20.06
N LEU A 261 7.13 15.77 -18.74
CA LEU A 261 6.81 16.91 -17.90
C LEU A 261 7.82 18.05 -18.04
N THR A 262 7.29 19.25 -18.29
CA THR A 262 8.04 20.51 -18.44
C THR A 262 7.78 21.50 -17.30
N ASN A 263 8.52 22.62 -17.29
CA ASN A 263 8.32 23.71 -16.33
C ASN A 263 6.92 24.34 -16.36
N GLU A 264 6.18 24.18 -17.46
CA GLU A 264 4.78 24.64 -17.52
C GLU A 264 3.88 23.83 -16.58
N HIS A 265 4.07 22.51 -16.53
CA HIS A 265 3.35 21.62 -15.61
C HIS A 265 3.63 21.95 -14.14
N LYS A 266 4.83 22.44 -13.82
CA LYS A 266 5.18 22.88 -12.46
C LYS A 266 4.23 23.99 -11.97
N LYS A 267 3.92 24.94 -12.86
CA LYS A 267 3.10 26.14 -12.58
C LYS A 267 1.59 25.86 -12.60
N MET A 268 1.16 24.75 -13.20
CA MET A 268 -0.27 24.41 -13.30
C MET A 268 -0.93 24.22 -11.93
N ASN A 269 -2.20 24.62 -11.85
CA ASN A 269 -3.09 24.23 -10.76
C ASN A 269 -3.47 22.74 -10.86
N LYS A 270 -4.10 22.19 -9.82
CA LYS A 270 -4.45 20.75 -9.74
C LYS A 270 -5.36 20.28 -10.88
N LYS A 271 -6.31 21.12 -11.31
CA LYS A 271 -7.29 20.78 -12.36
C LYS A 271 -6.61 20.65 -13.73
N ASN A 272 -5.82 21.65 -14.11
CA ASN A 272 -5.12 21.66 -15.39
C ASN A 272 -4.06 20.55 -15.43
N LEU A 273 -3.34 20.34 -14.31
CA LEU A 273 -2.36 19.28 -14.20
C LEU A 273 -2.99 17.89 -14.31
N LEU A 274 -4.19 17.68 -13.75
CA LEU A 274 -4.91 16.42 -13.88
C LEU A 274 -5.22 16.12 -15.34
N ASN A 275 -5.80 17.08 -16.07
CA ASN A 275 -6.08 16.90 -17.50
C ASN A 275 -4.80 16.55 -18.26
N SER A 276 -3.70 17.29 -18.04
CA SER A 276 -2.42 16.98 -18.69
C SER A 276 -1.90 15.59 -18.34
N PHE A 277 -2.00 15.15 -17.08
CA PHE A 277 -1.57 13.80 -16.70
C PHE A 277 -2.44 12.72 -17.34
N GLU A 278 -3.76 12.92 -17.44
CA GLU A 278 -4.67 11.99 -18.10
C GLU A 278 -4.41 11.90 -19.61
N ASP A 279 -4.15 13.02 -20.28
CA ASP A 279 -3.79 13.06 -21.70
C ASP A 279 -2.47 12.34 -21.98
N LEU A 280 -1.44 12.62 -21.15
CA LEU A 280 -0.13 11.96 -21.26
C LEU A 280 -0.21 10.46 -20.95
N PHE A 281 -1.08 10.06 -20.01
CA PHE A 281 -1.31 8.65 -19.69
C PHE A 281 -1.90 7.91 -20.90
N ASP A 282 -2.93 8.45 -21.55
CA ASP A 282 -3.55 7.86 -22.74
C ASP A 282 -2.57 7.79 -23.92
N ALA A 283 -1.78 8.85 -24.14
CA ALA A 283 -0.73 8.86 -25.15
C ALA A 283 0.31 7.76 -24.91
N THR A 284 0.75 7.60 -23.65
CA THR A 284 1.72 6.56 -23.25
C THR A 284 1.20 5.16 -23.57
N LEU A 285 -0.06 4.87 -23.25
CA LEU A 285 -0.66 3.56 -23.54
C LEU A 285 -0.71 3.27 -25.04
N THR A 286 -0.97 4.29 -25.85
CA THR A 286 -1.05 4.19 -27.31
C THR A 286 0.31 3.93 -27.94
N GLU A 287 1.35 4.64 -27.49
CA GLU A 287 2.71 4.55 -28.03
C GLU A 287 3.43 3.27 -27.61
N SER A 288 3.30 2.89 -26.34
CA SER A 288 3.99 1.72 -25.76
C SER A 288 3.36 0.37 -26.13
N ARG A 289 2.22 0.37 -26.83
CA ARG A 289 1.37 -0.83 -27.06
C ARG A 289 1.10 -1.63 -25.77
N LEU A 290 1.17 -0.99 -24.60
CA LEU A 290 0.88 -1.63 -23.33
C LEU A 290 -0.63 -1.87 -23.23
N ASN A 291 -1.05 -3.13 -23.34
CA ASN A 291 -2.46 -3.47 -23.27
C ASN A 291 -2.94 -3.65 -21.82
N LEU A 292 -2.80 -2.59 -21.02
CA LEU A 292 -3.19 -2.60 -19.61
C LEU A 292 -4.70 -2.49 -19.41
N LEU A 293 -5.45 -2.11 -20.44
CA LEU A 293 -6.89 -1.89 -20.38
C LEU A 293 -7.72 -3.08 -20.89
N SER A 294 -7.11 -4.10 -21.51
CA SER A 294 -7.83 -5.22 -22.15
C SER A 294 -7.97 -6.49 -21.29
N GLY A 295 -8.23 -6.33 -20.00
CA GLY A 295 -8.37 -7.46 -19.08
C GLY A 295 -9.49 -7.22 -18.11
#